data_AF-A0A1A9WVH5-F1
#
_entry.id   AF-A0A1A9WVH5-F1
#
_cell.length_a   1.000
_cell.length_b   1.000
_cell.length_c   1.000
_cell.angle_alpha   90.00
_cell.angle_beta   90.00
_cell.angle_gamma   90.00
#
_symmetry.space_group_name_H-M   'P 1'
#
loop_
_entity.id
_entity.type
_entity.pdbx_description
1 polymer ?
#
loop_
_entity_poly.entity_id
_entity_poly.type
_entity_poly.pdbx_seq_one_letter_code
_entity_poly.pdbx_strand_id
1 'polypeptide(L)'
;FPRLARIYFPELKLIKIKILRKIIKITRSYINVMGGVQNPNPTKEKLMQLMANKDKLEAKINGFGQILNANIGMHGPLVDSEGYPRNDIDVHQVRQARQQIICLQNDHKTLMKEIEKLLHQLHTGSKNSDERHQQQQQQQQQDTNNESNDDTQEDHETSISEIDFKIIAKVNHVSAGSPAEKAGLRIGDHIARFGTITSSNFNGELQTIASLVKHMQNQRIPLRVVRNGIVLDMTLIPESWSGRGLLGCNIIITNND
;
A
#
# COMPACT_ATOMS: atom_id res chain seq x y z
N PHE A 1 77.63 -13.01 19.05
CA PHE A 1 76.88 -12.26 18.01
C PHE A 1 75.64 -11.47 18.51
N PRO A 2 75.60 -10.81 19.69
CA PRO A 2 74.39 -10.08 20.11
C PRO A 2 74.52 -8.53 20.05
N ARG A 3 75.14 -7.95 19.00
CA ARG A 3 75.32 -6.48 18.91
C ARG A 3 75.11 -5.81 17.54
N LEU A 4 74.57 -6.49 16.53
CA LEU A 4 74.36 -5.88 15.19
C LEU A 4 72.91 -5.94 14.65
N ALA A 5 71.93 -6.33 15.46
CA ALA A 5 70.52 -6.38 15.03
C ALA A 5 69.71 -5.11 15.35
N ARG A 6 70.38 -3.99 15.68
CA ARG A 6 69.70 -2.74 16.11
C ARG A 6 69.91 -1.54 15.18
N ILE A 7 70.66 -1.68 14.08
CA ILE A 7 71.07 -0.55 13.22
C ILE A 7 70.50 -0.61 11.79
N TYR A 8 69.92 -1.72 11.35
CA TYR A 8 69.17 -1.77 10.10
C TYR A 8 67.72 -2.16 10.39
N PHE A 9 66.77 -1.75 9.55
CA PHE A 9 65.31 -1.98 9.60
C PHE A 9 64.34 -0.88 10.16
N PRO A 10 64.67 0.42 10.27
CA PRO A 10 63.62 1.44 10.34
C PRO A 10 62.92 1.63 8.97
N GLU A 11 63.69 1.57 7.88
CA GLU A 11 63.21 1.63 6.49
C GLU A 11 62.16 0.55 6.17
N LEU A 12 62.37 -0.69 6.60
CA LEU A 12 61.41 -1.78 6.35
C LEU A 12 60.11 -1.65 7.14
N LYS A 13 60.13 -1.06 8.34
CA LYS A 13 58.90 -0.73 9.07
C LYS A 13 58.12 0.37 8.33
N LEU A 14 58.83 1.39 7.84
CA LEU A 14 58.22 2.47 7.07
C LEU A 14 57.64 1.98 5.74
N ILE A 15 58.35 1.09 5.04
CA ILE A 15 57.90 0.46 3.79
C ILE A 15 56.68 -0.43 4.05
N LYS A 16 56.68 -1.26 5.11
CA LYS A 16 55.50 -2.05 5.49
C LYS A 16 54.29 -1.18 5.82
N ILE A 17 54.47 -0.07 6.55
CA ILE A 17 53.38 0.87 6.87
C ILE A 17 52.86 1.58 5.61
N LYS A 18 53.74 2.00 4.68
CA LYS A 18 53.34 2.60 3.41
C LYS A 18 52.58 1.62 2.52
N ILE A 19 53.01 0.35 2.47
CA ILE A 19 52.34 -0.73 1.73
C ILE A 19 50.96 -1.01 2.36
N LEU A 20 50.87 -1.17 3.68
CA LEU A 20 49.59 -1.35 4.38
C LEU A 20 48.63 -0.18 4.15
N ARG A 21 49.10 1.07 4.23
CA ARG A 21 48.28 2.25 3.95
C ARG A 21 47.81 2.30 2.48
N LYS A 22 48.63 1.82 1.54
CA LYS A 22 48.26 1.75 0.11
C LYS A 22 47.25 0.64 -0.13
N ILE A 23 47.40 -0.53 0.50
CA ILE A 23 46.41 -1.62 0.46
C ILE A 23 45.09 -1.18 1.11
N ILE A 24 45.13 -0.48 2.24
CA ILE A 24 43.93 0.08 2.90
C ILE A 24 43.24 1.13 2.02
N LYS A 25 44.00 2.01 1.34
CA LYS A 25 43.43 2.98 0.39
C LYS A 25 42.83 2.29 -0.84
N ILE A 26 43.48 1.25 -1.37
CA ILE A 26 42.99 0.48 -2.51
C ILE A 26 41.72 -0.28 -2.14
N THR A 27 41.70 -0.96 -0.98
CA THR A 27 40.51 -1.66 -0.48
C THR A 27 39.37 -0.69 -0.20
N ARG A 28 39.63 0.47 0.44
CA ARG A 28 38.62 1.52 0.66
C ARG A 28 38.11 2.15 -0.64
N SER A 29 38.96 2.28 -1.66
CA SER A 29 38.56 2.73 -3.00
C SER A 29 37.73 1.68 -3.74
N TYR A 30 38.08 0.40 -3.65
CA TYR A 30 37.30 -0.71 -4.23
C TYR A 30 35.93 -0.84 -3.56
N ILE A 31 35.85 -0.66 -2.24
CA ILE A 31 34.59 -0.63 -1.48
C ILE A 31 33.71 0.56 -1.92
N ASN A 32 34.30 1.73 -2.24
CA ASN A 32 33.54 2.88 -2.75
C ASN A 32 33.11 2.76 -4.22
N VAL A 33 33.87 2.06 -5.07
CA VAL A 33 33.59 1.90 -6.51
C VAL A 33 32.56 0.80 -6.78
N MET A 34 32.43 -0.20 -5.91
CA MET A 34 31.50 -1.33 -6.09
C MET A 34 30.08 -1.08 -5.56
N GLY A 35 29.70 0.18 -5.34
CA GLY A 35 28.35 0.54 -4.91
C GLY A 35 28.07 0.12 -3.47
N GLY A 36 27.39 0.99 -2.73
CA GLY A 36 26.88 0.62 -1.42
C GLY A 36 26.03 -0.63 -1.57
N VAL A 37 26.52 -1.76 -1.06
CA VAL A 37 25.69 -2.91 -0.74
C VAL A 37 24.74 -2.41 0.34
N GLN A 38 23.59 -1.89 -0.10
CA GLN A 38 22.45 -1.71 0.77
C GLN A 38 22.23 -3.08 1.38
N ASN A 39 22.47 -3.18 2.69
CA ASN A 39 22.20 -4.39 3.45
C ASN A 39 20.78 -4.84 3.07
N PRO A 40 20.59 -6.00 2.41
CA PRO A 40 19.29 -6.36 1.89
C PRO A 40 18.37 -6.48 3.09
N ASN A 41 17.42 -5.55 3.22
CA ASN A 41 16.43 -5.64 4.27
C ASN A 41 15.65 -6.93 3.99
N PRO A 42 15.74 -7.97 4.86
CA PRO A 42 15.14 -9.28 4.57
C PRO A 42 13.63 -9.17 4.35
N THR A 43 12.99 -8.16 4.96
CA THR A 43 11.58 -7.82 4.77
C THR A 43 11.30 -7.30 3.35
N LYS A 44 12.21 -6.48 2.78
CA LYS A 44 12.08 -5.94 1.42
C LYS A 44 12.29 -7.03 0.37
N GLU A 45 13.23 -7.94 0.59
CA GLU A 45 13.44 -9.09 -0.30
C GLU A 45 12.22 -10.01 -0.28
N LYS A 46 11.70 -10.34 0.91
CA LYS A 46 10.47 -11.13 1.04
C LYS A 46 9.28 -10.45 0.34
N LEU A 47 9.15 -9.13 0.46
CA LEU A 47 8.11 -8.36 -0.23
C LEU A 47 8.22 -8.49 -1.76
N MET A 48 9.42 -8.35 -2.33
CA MET A 48 9.65 -8.53 -3.77
C MET A 48 9.30 -9.95 -4.23
N GLN A 49 9.64 -10.97 -3.44
CA GLN A 49 9.28 -12.36 -3.74
C GLN A 49 7.75 -12.56 -3.72
N LEU A 50 7.04 -11.98 -2.75
CA LEU A 50 5.58 -12.04 -2.70
C LEU A 50 4.95 -11.32 -3.90
N MET A 51 5.45 -10.15 -4.30
CA MET A 51 4.98 -9.45 -5.50
C MET A 51 5.16 -10.30 -6.77
N ALA A 52 6.32 -10.92 -6.94
CA ALA A 52 6.55 -11.84 -8.07
C ALA A 52 5.61 -13.06 -8.02
N ASN A 53 5.32 -13.58 -6.83
CA ASN A 53 4.36 -14.68 -6.67
C ASN A 53 2.92 -14.24 -6.97
N LYS A 54 2.55 -13.01 -6.60
CA LYS A 54 1.26 -12.39 -6.97
C LYS A 54 1.11 -12.34 -8.50
N ASP A 55 2.12 -11.88 -9.21
CA ASP A 55 2.10 -11.78 -10.68
C ASP A 55 1.97 -13.18 -11.34
N LYS A 56 2.66 -14.19 -10.80
CA LYS A 56 2.51 -15.59 -11.26
C LYS A 56 1.09 -16.13 -11.04
N LEU A 57 0.49 -15.80 -9.91
CA LEU A 57 -0.89 -16.19 -9.58
C LEU A 57 -1.89 -15.52 -10.54
N GLU A 58 -1.73 -14.22 -10.79
CA GLU A 58 -2.55 -13.47 -11.75
C GLU A 58 -2.42 -14.02 -13.17
N ALA A 59 -1.21 -14.39 -13.59
CA ALA A 59 -0.98 -15.04 -14.88
C ALA A 59 -1.70 -16.38 -14.99
N LYS A 60 -1.69 -17.21 -13.94
CA LYS A 60 -2.44 -18.48 -13.89
C LYS A 60 -3.95 -18.26 -13.93
N ILE A 61 -4.46 -17.30 -13.16
CA ILE A 61 -5.89 -16.94 -13.16
C ILE A 61 -6.31 -16.50 -14.57
N ASN A 62 -5.51 -15.67 -15.24
CA ASN A 62 -5.77 -15.26 -16.61
C ASN A 62 -5.74 -16.45 -17.58
N GLY A 63 -4.75 -17.34 -17.45
CA GLY A 63 -4.66 -18.56 -18.27
C GLY A 63 -5.91 -19.46 -18.15
N PHE A 64 -6.40 -19.71 -16.94
CA PHE A 64 -7.66 -20.43 -16.75
C PHE A 64 -8.88 -19.61 -17.19
N GLY A 65 -8.82 -18.28 -17.06
CA GLY A 65 -9.85 -17.36 -17.54
C GLY A 65 -10.04 -17.42 -19.06
N GLN A 66 -8.99 -17.67 -19.83
CA GLN A 66 -9.08 -17.86 -21.28
C GLN A 66 -9.85 -19.13 -21.68
N ILE A 67 -9.82 -20.17 -20.84
CA ILE A 67 -10.63 -21.39 -21.05
C ILE A 67 -12.12 -21.07 -20.89
N LEU A 68 -12.46 -20.06 -20.08
CA LEU A 68 -13.82 -19.58 -19.95
C LEU A 68 -14.15 -18.67 -21.15
N ASN A 69 -14.84 -19.22 -22.13
CA ASN A 69 -15.35 -18.46 -23.26
C ASN A 69 -16.36 -17.38 -22.80
N ALA A 70 -16.65 -16.42 -23.68
CA ALA A 70 -17.63 -15.37 -23.43
C ALA A 70 -19.03 -15.92 -23.10
N ASN A 71 -19.36 -17.14 -23.54
CA ASN A 71 -20.69 -17.73 -23.41
C ASN A 71 -20.96 -18.40 -22.05
N ILE A 72 -19.94 -18.91 -21.35
CA ILE A 72 -20.13 -19.74 -20.15
C ILE A 72 -19.61 -19.12 -18.86
N GLY A 73 -18.64 -18.19 -18.88
CA GLY A 73 -18.20 -17.43 -17.69
C GLY A 73 -17.93 -18.27 -16.42
N MET A 74 -17.85 -17.61 -15.26
CA MET A 74 -17.61 -18.30 -13.96
C MET A 74 -18.87 -18.96 -13.37
N HIS A 75 -20.06 -18.45 -13.69
CA HIS A 75 -21.32 -18.86 -13.05
C HIS A 75 -22.40 -19.35 -14.03
N GLY A 76 -22.10 -19.43 -15.33
CA GLY A 76 -23.07 -19.87 -16.33
C GLY A 76 -23.47 -21.35 -16.16
N PRO A 77 -24.66 -21.74 -16.62
CA PRO A 77 -25.12 -23.13 -16.53
C PRO A 77 -24.24 -24.06 -17.36
N LEU A 78 -23.95 -25.25 -16.84
CA LEU A 78 -23.18 -26.29 -17.53
C LEU A 78 -24.06 -27.34 -18.24
N VAL A 79 -25.37 -27.22 -18.02
CA VAL A 79 -26.39 -28.07 -18.64
C VAL A 79 -27.26 -27.22 -19.57
N ASP A 80 -27.91 -27.87 -20.51
CA ASP A 80 -28.95 -27.29 -21.36
C ASP A 80 -30.31 -27.25 -20.64
N SER A 81 -31.35 -26.83 -21.37
CA SER A 81 -32.73 -26.76 -20.88
C SER A 81 -33.37 -28.13 -20.62
N GLU A 82 -32.83 -29.19 -21.20
CA GLU A 82 -33.33 -30.56 -21.04
C GLU A 82 -32.61 -31.31 -19.90
N GLY A 83 -31.57 -30.69 -19.31
CA GLY A 83 -30.81 -31.22 -18.17
C GLY A 83 -29.59 -32.06 -18.58
N TYR A 84 -29.21 -32.06 -19.85
CA TYR A 84 -28.05 -32.76 -20.37
C TYR A 84 -26.80 -31.86 -20.41
N PRO A 85 -25.57 -32.43 -20.33
CA PRO A 85 -24.35 -31.66 -20.50
C PRO A 85 -24.33 -30.92 -21.83
N ARG A 86 -23.99 -29.64 -21.81
CA ARG A 86 -24.06 -28.81 -23.01
C ARG A 86 -23.02 -29.23 -24.04
N ASN A 87 -23.44 -29.42 -25.30
CA ASN A 87 -22.56 -29.91 -26.38
C ASN A 87 -21.65 -28.85 -27.01
N ASP A 88 -21.95 -27.56 -26.80
CA ASP A 88 -21.16 -26.43 -27.31
C ASP A 88 -19.89 -26.15 -26.47
N ILE A 89 -19.73 -26.81 -25.33
CA ILE A 89 -18.59 -26.63 -24.42
C ILE A 89 -18.03 -27.94 -23.91
N ASP A 90 -16.75 -27.94 -23.61
CA ASP A 90 -16.14 -28.97 -22.78
C ASP A 90 -16.49 -28.70 -21.30
N VAL A 91 -17.60 -29.29 -20.84
CA VAL A 91 -18.10 -29.16 -19.47
C VAL A 91 -17.06 -29.55 -18.41
N HIS A 92 -16.20 -30.54 -18.72
CA HIS A 92 -15.18 -31.00 -17.78
C HIS A 92 -14.07 -29.95 -17.63
N GLN A 93 -13.54 -29.44 -18.75
CA GLN A 93 -12.52 -28.38 -18.73
C GLN A 93 -13.03 -27.11 -18.07
N VAL A 94 -14.27 -26.70 -18.35
CA VAL A 94 -14.88 -25.51 -17.73
C VAL A 94 -15.00 -25.69 -16.22
N ARG A 95 -15.48 -26.85 -15.75
CA ARG A 95 -15.60 -27.14 -14.32
C ARG A 95 -14.23 -27.07 -13.63
N GLN A 96 -13.22 -27.69 -14.24
CA GLN A 96 -11.86 -27.68 -13.72
C GLN A 96 -11.31 -26.25 -13.68
N ALA A 97 -11.44 -25.49 -14.76
CA ALA A 97 -10.99 -24.10 -14.84
C ALA A 97 -11.65 -23.22 -13.77
N ARG A 98 -12.97 -23.32 -13.58
CA ARG A 98 -13.69 -22.59 -12.52
C ARG A 98 -13.16 -22.93 -11.13
N GLN A 99 -12.97 -24.21 -10.84
CA GLN A 99 -12.42 -24.64 -9.56
C GLN A 99 -11.02 -24.07 -9.33
N GLN A 100 -10.15 -24.15 -10.34
CA GLN A 100 -8.79 -23.62 -10.25
C GLN A 100 -8.79 -22.10 -10.03
N ILE A 101 -9.63 -21.36 -10.76
CA ILE A 101 -9.76 -19.91 -10.59
C ILE A 101 -10.19 -19.57 -9.16
N ILE A 102 -11.19 -20.26 -8.61
CA ILE A 102 -11.67 -20.00 -7.24
C ILE A 102 -10.55 -20.24 -6.22
N CYS A 103 -9.83 -21.36 -6.32
CA CYS A 103 -8.72 -21.65 -5.43
C CYS A 103 -7.62 -20.60 -5.53
N LEU A 104 -7.19 -20.28 -6.76
CA LEU A 104 -6.14 -19.29 -7.01
C LEU A 104 -6.55 -17.88 -6.56
N GLN A 105 -7.82 -17.49 -6.70
CA GLN A 105 -8.32 -16.21 -6.21
C GLN A 105 -8.27 -16.12 -4.68
N ASN A 106 -8.59 -17.21 -3.97
CA ASN A 106 -8.48 -17.25 -2.51
C ASN A 106 -7.01 -17.17 -2.05
N ASP A 107 -6.11 -17.86 -2.76
CA ASP A 107 -4.67 -17.78 -2.49
C ASP A 107 -4.13 -16.37 -2.76
N HIS A 108 -4.53 -15.74 -3.87
CA HIS A 108 -4.18 -14.36 -4.21
C HIS A 108 -4.65 -13.38 -3.13
N LYS A 109 -5.88 -13.53 -2.64
CA LYS A 109 -6.41 -12.73 -1.53
C LYS A 109 -5.58 -12.89 -0.25
N THR A 110 -5.14 -14.11 0.05
CA THR A 110 -4.31 -14.39 1.22
C THR A 110 -2.91 -13.77 1.07
N LEU A 111 -2.31 -13.92 -0.09
CA LEU A 111 -1.00 -13.35 -0.42
C LEU A 111 -1.03 -11.82 -0.37
N MET A 112 -2.10 -11.20 -0.87
CA MET A 112 -2.24 -9.73 -0.84
C MET A 112 -2.28 -9.18 0.59
N LYS A 113 -2.93 -9.89 1.52
CA LYS A 113 -2.90 -9.55 2.96
C LYS A 113 -1.49 -9.65 3.55
N GLU A 114 -0.69 -10.63 3.12
CA GLU A 114 0.70 -10.74 3.57
C GLU A 114 1.57 -9.61 3.01
N ILE A 115 1.38 -9.23 1.74
CA ILE A 115 2.03 -8.05 1.13
C ILE A 115 1.70 -6.79 1.93
N GLU A 116 0.42 -6.56 2.21
CA GLU A 116 -0.05 -5.42 3.01
C GLU A 116 0.64 -5.37 4.38
N LYS A 117 0.68 -6.51 5.09
CA LYS A 117 1.37 -6.62 6.38
C LYS A 117 2.86 -6.28 6.30
N LEU A 118 3.58 -6.82 5.32
CA LEU A 118 5.01 -6.54 5.17
C LEU A 118 5.29 -5.07 4.78
N LEU A 119 4.41 -4.49 3.95
CA LEU A 119 4.52 -3.08 3.57
C LEU A 119 4.35 -2.17 4.79
N HIS A 120 3.35 -2.45 5.63
CA HIS A 120 3.17 -1.74 6.90
C HIS A 120 4.39 -1.89 7.81
N GLN A 121 4.94 -3.09 7.96
CA GLN A 121 6.16 -3.32 8.76
C GLN A 121 7.37 -2.54 8.26
N LEU A 122 7.53 -2.41 6.94
CA LEU A 122 8.62 -1.64 6.35
C LEU A 122 8.46 -0.14 6.64
N HIS A 123 7.24 0.38 6.49
CA HIS A 123 6.96 1.81 6.67
C HIS A 123 6.96 2.23 8.15
N THR A 124 6.46 1.40 9.06
CA THR A 124 6.54 1.68 10.51
C THR A 124 7.97 1.61 11.02
N GLY A 125 8.78 0.67 10.51
CA GLY A 125 10.21 0.58 10.83
C GLY A 125 11.01 1.82 10.40
N SER A 126 10.67 2.40 9.25
CA SER A 126 11.27 3.67 8.79
C SER A 126 10.78 4.87 9.59
N LYS A 127 9.46 5.01 9.86
CA LYS A 127 8.91 6.10 10.69
C LYS A 127 9.53 6.12 12.11
N ASN A 128 9.67 4.96 12.76
CA ASN A 128 10.32 4.86 14.08
C ASN A 128 11.83 5.18 14.06
N SER A 129 12.47 5.10 12.89
CA SER A 129 13.89 5.46 12.70
C SER A 129 14.07 6.96 12.50
N ASP A 130 13.08 7.60 11.85
CA ASP A 130 12.99 9.05 11.67
C ASP A 130 12.58 9.75 12.98
N GLU A 131 11.66 9.17 13.75
CA GLU A 131 11.27 9.64 15.09
C GLU A 131 12.41 9.51 16.11
N ARG A 132 13.21 8.44 16.05
CA ARG A 132 14.42 8.29 16.88
C ARG A 132 15.54 9.29 16.53
N HIS A 133 15.60 9.78 15.29
CA HIS A 133 16.52 10.85 14.90
C HIS A 133 16.01 12.24 15.35
N GLN A 134 14.69 12.43 15.46
CA GLN A 134 14.10 13.67 15.97
C GLN A 134 14.16 13.78 17.50
N GLN A 135 14.06 12.66 18.23
CA GLN A 135 14.15 12.64 19.69
C GLN A 135 15.56 12.92 20.25
N GLN A 136 16.63 12.77 19.46
CA GLN A 136 17.99 13.17 19.88
C GLN A 136 18.30 14.66 19.70
N GLN A 137 17.44 15.44 19.02
CA GLN A 137 17.63 16.89 18.83
C GLN A 137 16.79 17.77 19.79
N GLN A 138 15.93 17.18 20.64
CA GLN A 138 15.03 17.95 21.53
C GLN A 138 15.35 17.86 23.04
N GLN A 139 16.50 17.32 23.44
CA GLN A 139 16.90 17.22 24.86
C GLN A 139 17.73 18.41 25.39
N GLN A 140 17.35 19.65 25.03
CA GLN A 140 17.73 20.85 25.77
C GLN A 140 16.56 21.85 25.79
N GLN A 141 15.58 21.61 26.66
CA GLN A 141 15.06 22.61 27.61
C GLN A 141 13.94 21.99 28.49
N GLN A 142 14.31 21.87 29.77
CA GLN A 142 13.57 21.77 31.03
C GLN A 142 12.28 22.62 31.07
N ASP A 143 11.31 22.51 31.97
CA ASP A 143 10.88 21.60 33.05
C ASP A 143 9.54 22.21 33.57
N THR A 144 8.81 21.45 34.42
CA THR A 144 7.81 21.87 35.43
C THR A 144 6.32 22.04 35.06
N ASN A 145 5.49 21.02 35.39
CA ASN A 145 4.70 20.88 36.65
C ASN A 145 3.22 20.44 36.49
N ASN A 146 2.95 19.30 37.15
CA ASN A 146 1.76 18.81 37.90
C ASN A 146 0.38 18.72 37.21
N GLU A 147 -0.15 17.51 36.97
CA GLU A 147 -0.73 16.51 37.92
C GLU A 147 -2.04 16.94 38.59
N SER A 148 -3.13 16.20 38.33
CA SER A 148 -4.04 15.56 39.31
C SER A 148 -5.28 15.00 38.56
N ASN A 149 -5.37 13.67 38.39
CA ASN A 149 -6.28 12.73 39.09
C ASN A 149 -7.70 12.65 38.53
N ASP A 150 -8.43 11.53 38.47
CA ASP A 150 -8.21 10.07 38.56
C ASP A 150 -9.63 9.45 38.39
N ASP A 151 -9.70 8.18 37.98
CA ASP A 151 -10.78 7.21 38.25
C ASP A 151 -12.16 7.35 37.53
N THR A 152 -12.82 6.34 36.93
CA THR A 152 -12.64 4.87 36.83
C THR A 152 -13.48 4.32 35.64
N GLN A 153 -13.00 3.21 35.04
CA GLN A 153 -13.56 2.10 34.20
C GLN A 153 -15.10 1.97 34.00
N GLU A 154 -15.72 1.32 32.99
CA GLU A 154 -15.45 0.29 31.95
C GLU A 154 -16.75 0.30 31.05
N ASP A 155 -16.79 0.18 29.72
CA ASP A 155 -16.75 -1.08 28.96
C ASP A 155 -17.04 -0.87 27.44
N HIS A 156 -16.50 -1.81 26.65
CA HIS A 156 -16.73 -2.11 25.23
C HIS A 156 -15.96 -1.35 24.13
N GLU A 157 -14.67 -1.66 24.07
CA GLU A 157 -14.02 -2.40 22.96
C GLU A 157 -14.68 -2.32 21.57
N THR A 158 -14.00 -1.64 20.64
CA THR A 158 -13.41 -2.31 19.48
C THR A 158 -12.27 -1.42 18.98
N SER A 159 -11.05 -1.77 19.36
CA SER A 159 -9.82 -1.17 18.85
C SER A 159 -9.69 -1.54 17.36
N ILE A 160 -10.26 -0.71 16.49
CA ILE A 160 -9.98 -0.76 15.06
C ILE A 160 -8.53 -0.32 14.90
N SER A 161 -7.68 -1.31 14.65
CA SER A 161 -6.32 -1.16 14.13
C SER A 161 -6.25 0.06 13.20
N GLU A 162 -5.37 1.01 13.53
CA GLU A 162 -5.06 2.19 12.73
C GLU A 162 -4.72 1.77 11.29
N ILE A 163 -5.73 1.75 10.41
CA ILE A 163 -5.48 1.64 8.99
C ILE A 163 -5.02 3.03 8.58
N ASP A 164 -3.73 3.17 8.27
CA ASP A 164 -3.08 4.39 7.75
C ASP A 164 -3.63 4.71 6.35
N PHE A 165 -4.92 5.02 6.28
CA PHE A 165 -5.57 5.57 5.11
C PHE A 165 -5.26 7.06 5.09
N LYS A 166 -4.18 7.42 4.40
CA LYS A 166 -3.86 8.83 4.17
C LYS A 166 -5.04 9.50 3.46
N ILE A 167 -5.63 10.49 4.14
CA ILE A 167 -6.76 11.26 3.65
C ILE A 167 -6.30 12.14 2.49
N ILE A 168 -7.06 12.12 1.40
CA ILE A 168 -6.81 12.94 0.20
C ILE A 168 -7.69 14.18 0.16
N ALA A 169 -8.87 14.11 0.78
CA ALA A 169 -9.80 15.22 0.82
C ALA A 169 -10.83 15.08 1.94
N LYS A 170 -11.52 16.16 2.25
CA LYS A 170 -12.62 16.23 3.22
C LYS A 170 -13.88 16.75 2.55
N VAL A 171 -15.03 16.15 2.88
CA VAL A 171 -16.34 16.64 2.43
C VAL A 171 -16.75 17.82 3.30
N ASN A 172 -16.96 18.96 2.66
CA ASN A 172 -17.40 20.18 3.33
C ASN A 172 -18.91 20.42 3.22
N HIS A 173 -19.53 19.95 2.15
CA HIS A 173 -20.97 20.11 1.92
C HIS A 173 -21.52 18.96 1.07
N VAL A 174 -22.77 18.56 1.34
CA VAL A 174 -23.53 17.61 0.51
C VAL A 174 -24.92 18.20 0.30
N SER A 175 -25.35 18.28 -0.96
CA SER A 175 -26.67 18.83 -1.31
C SER A 175 -27.76 17.77 -1.25
N ALA A 176 -28.96 18.15 -0.80
CA ALA A 176 -30.11 17.26 -0.77
C ALA A 176 -30.53 16.79 -2.18
N GLY A 177 -30.94 15.53 -2.28
CA GLY A 177 -31.30 14.86 -3.54
C GLY A 177 -30.12 14.60 -4.48
N SER A 178 -28.89 14.91 -4.08
CA SER A 178 -27.72 14.78 -4.94
C SER A 178 -27.20 13.34 -5.04
N PRO A 179 -26.43 13.01 -6.09
CA PRO A 179 -25.75 11.72 -6.19
C PRO A 179 -24.82 11.41 -5.00
N ALA A 180 -24.18 12.42 -4.43
CA ALA A 180 -23.37 12.29 -3.23
C ALA A 180 -24.20 11.92 -1.99
N GLU A 181 -25.36 12.54 -1.79
CA GLU A 181 -26.28 12.19 -0.70
C GLU A 181 -26.84 10.77 -0.88
N LYS A 182 -27.26 10.41 -2.11
CA LYS A 182 -27.75 9.06 -2.44
C LYS A 182 -26.68 7.99 -2.18
N ALA A 183 -25.40 8.31 -2.41
CA ALA A 183 -24.27 7.45 -2.10
C ALA A 183 -23.98 7.33 -0.59
N GLY A 184 -24.62 8.17 0.23
CA GLY A 184 -24.46 8.20 1.68
C GLY A 184 -23.28 9.03 2.19
N LEU A 185 -22.71 9.91 1.35
CA LEU A 185 -21.69 10.88 1.79
C LEU A 185 -22.29 11.89 2.77
N ARG A 186 -21.51 12.28 3.77
CA ARG A 186 -21.89 13.26 4.78
C ARG A 186 -20.82 14.35 4.93
N ILE A 187 -21.25 15.51 5.42
CA ILE A 187 -20.35 16.59 5.81
C ILE A 187 -19.38 16.08 6.88
N GLY A 188 -18.10 16.37 6.73
CA GLY A 188 -17.05 15.94 7.64
C GLY A 188 -16.39 14.60 7.27
N ASP A 189 -16.90 13.87 6.26
CA ASP A 189 -16.26 12.64 5.80
C ASP A 189 -14.86 12.92 5.27
N HIS A 190 -13.89 12.14 5.71
CA HIS A 190 -12.54 12.16 5.18
C HIS A 190 -12.40 11.12 4.08
N ILE A 191 -12.19 11.55 2.85
CA ILE A 191 -12.05 10.68 1.69
C ILE A 191 -10.63 10.13 1.66
N ALA A 192 -10.51 8.81 1.74
CA ALA A 192 -9.25 8.08 1.58
C ALA A 192 -9.04 7.56 0.15
N ARG A 193 -10.14 7.27 -0.55
CA ARG A 193 -10.12 6.78 -1.94
C ARG A 193 -11.32 7.32 -2.72
N PHE A 194 -11.07 7.77 -3.94
CA PHE A 194 -12.09 8.18 -4.90
C PHE A 194 -11.89 7.45 -6.23
N GLY A 195 -12.58 6.32 -6.43
CA GLY A 195 -12.44 5.48 -7.62
C GLY A 195 -11.06 4.84 -7.71
N THR A 196 -10.27 5.26 -8.70
CA THR A 196 -8.87 4.87 -8.87
C THR A 196 -7.90 5.81 -8.15
N ILE A 197 -8.38 6.94 -7.62
CA ILE A 197 -7.56 7.94 -6.94
C ILE A 197 -7.37 7.55 -5.48
N THR A 198 -6.11 7.49 -5.05
CA THR A 198 -5.65 7.18 -3.69
C THR A 198 -4.54 8.15 -3.30
N SER A 199 -4.15 8.16 -2.02
CA SER A 199 -3.03 8.99 -1.55
C SER A 199 -1.70 8.78 -2.28
N SER A 200 -1.50 7.61 -2.90
CA SER A 200 -0.29 7.28 -3.66
C SER A 200 -0.22 7.91 -5.05
N ASN A 201 -1.36 8.26 -5.66
CA ASN A 201 -1.42 8.83 -7.01
C ASN A 201 -2.09 10.21 -7.07
N PHE A 202 -2.61 10.70 -5.94
CA PHE A 202 -3.25 11.99 -5.87
C PHE A 202 -2.20 13.10 -5.83
N ASN A 203 -2.18 13.94 -6.87
CA ASN A 203 -1.28 15.08 -7.03
C ASN A 203 -1.70 16.32 -6.23
N GLY A 204 -2.73 16.21 -5.38
CA GLY A 204 -3.30 17.34 -4.66
C GLY A 204 -4.17 18.25 -5.52
N GLU A 205 -4.56 17.85 -6.74
CA GLU A 205 -5.35 18.69 -7.65
C GLU A 205 -6.79 18.19 -7.79
N LEU A 206 -7.76 19.07 -7.55
CA LEU A 206 -9.19 18.73 -7.63
C LEU A 206 -9.64 18.39 -9.06
N GLN A 207 -8.93 18.88 -10.08
CA GLN A 207 -9.20 18.57 -11.48
C GLN A 207 -9.09 17.07 -11.79
N THR A 208 -8.22 16.34 -11.08
CA THR A 208 -8.07 14.89 -11.23
C THR A 208 -9.37 14.17 -10.85
N ILE A 209 -10.00 14.58 -9.74
CA ILE A 209 -11.30 14.03 -9.30
C ILE A 209 -12.40 14.46 -10.28
N ALA A 210 -12.43 15.74 -10.67
CA ALA A 210 -13.44 16.24 -11.60
C ALA A 210 -13.40 15.53 -12.97
N SER A 211 -12.20 15.25 -13.48
CA SER A 211 -12.01 14.53 -14.75
C SER A 211 -12.49 13.08 -14.65
N LEU A 212 -12.10 12.37 -13.57
CA LEU A 212 -12.57 11.01 -13.31
C LEU A 212 -14.11 10.94 -13.27
N VAL A 213 -14.74 11.88 -12.56
CA VAL A 213 -16.19 11.95 -12.41
C VAL A 213 -16.90 12.16 -13.75
N LYS A 214 -16.35 13.03 -14.63
CA LYS A 214 -16.89 13.24 -15.97
C LYS A 214 -16.80 11.96 -16.82
N HIS A 215 -15.67 11.26 -16.78
CA HIS A 215 -15.49 10.02 -17.54
C HIS A 215 -16.35 8.85 -17.02
N MET A 216 -16.69 8.87 -15.73
CA MET A 216 -17.47 7.84 -15.05
C MET A 216 -18.95 8.23 -14.88
N GLN A 217 -19.46 9.16 -15.69
CA GLN A 217 -20.88 9.52 -15.63
C GLN A 217 -21.76 8.28 -15.87
N ASN A 218 -22.78 8.13 -15.02
CA ASN A 218 -23.70 7.00 -14.94
C ASN A 218 -23.02 5.64 -14.63
N GLN A 219 -21.78 5.65 -14.15
CA GLN A 219 -21.03 4.45 -13.77
C GLN A 219 -20.69 4.46 -12.27
N ARG A 220 -20.47 3.27 -11.72
CA ARG A 220 -20.16 3.09 -10.30
C ARG A 220 -18.71 3.48 -10.00
N ILE A 221 -18.53 4.45 -9.11
CA ILE A 221 -17.25 4.85 -8.54
C ILE A 221 -17.17 4.32 -7.10
N PRO A 222 -16.24 3.39 -6.79
CA PRO A 222 -16.01 2.98 -5.41
C PRO A 222 -15.35 4.11 -4.62
N LEU A 223 -15.86 4.41 -3.43
CA LEU A 223 -15.30 5.37 -2.49
C LEU A 223 -14.95 4.66 -1.17
N ARG A 224 -13.89 5.15 -0.52
CA ARG A 224 -13.57 4.80 0.86
C ARG A 224 -13.47 6.08 1.66
N VAL A 225 -14.28 6.19 2.71
CA VAL A 225 -14.33 7.35 3.59
C VAL A 225 -14.10 6.97 5.04
N VAL A 226 -13.54 7.87 5.82
CA VAL A 226 -13.37 7.76 7.27
C VAL A 226 -14.32 8.74 7.94
N ARG A 227 -15.27 8.21 8.70
CA ARG A 227 -16.30 8.96 9.42
C ARG A 227 -16.23 8.57 10.90
N ASN A 228 -15.97 9.55 11.77
CA ASN A 228 -15.84 9.33 13.22
C ASN A 228 -14.85 8.20 13.56
N GLY A 229 -13.74 8.12 12.82
CA GLY A 229 -12.73 7.06 12.96
C GLY A 229 -13.09 5.72 12.30
N ILE A 230 -14.31 5.55 11.80
CA ILE A 230 -14.76 4.31 11.15
C ILE A 230 -14.57 4.41 9.63
N VAL A 231 -13.98 3.37 9.06
CA VAL A 231 -13.79 3.24 7.61
C VAL A 231 -15.06 2.67 6.97
N LEU A 232 -15.59 3.39 5.99
CA LEU A 232 -16.79 3.03 5.25
C LEU A 232 -16.48 2.91 3.77
N ASP A 233 -16.85 1.76 3.19
CA ASP A 233 -16.84 1.54 1.74
C ASP A 233 -18.22 1.87 1.17
N MET A 234 -18.27 2.73 0.17
CA MET A 234 -19.51 3.16 -0.47
C MET A 234 -19.34 3.24 -1.98
N THR A 235 -20.46 3.28 -2.70
CA THR A 235 -20.47 3.40 -4.16
C THR A 235 -21.20 4.66 -4.55
N LEU A 236 -20.53 5.52 -5.31
CA LEU A 236 -21.10 6.74 -5.87
C LEU A 236 -21.36 6.55 -7.36
N ILE A 237 -22.50 7.02 -7.85
CA ILE A 237 -22.85 7.00 -9.28
C ILE A 237 -23.02 8.45 -9.71
N PRO A 238 -22.07 9.05 -10.45
CA PRO A 238 -22.21 10.43 -10.90
C PRO A 238 -23.32 10.53 -11.94
N GLU A 239 -24.26 11.44 -11.76
CA GLU A 239 -25.37 11.62 -12.69
C GLU A 239 -25.81 13.09 -12.72
N SER A 240 -26.52 13.48 -13.78
CA SER A 240 -27.19 14.79 -13.79
C SER A 240 -28.32 14.79 -12.76
N TRP A 241 -28.43 15.89 -12.01
CA TRP A 241 -29.40 16.05 -10.93
C TRP A 241 -29.93 17.50 -10.93
N SER A 242 -30.83 17.84 -10.01
CA SER A 242 -31.48 19.16 -9.95
C SER A 242 -30.54 20.32 -9.63
N GLY A 243 -29.29 20.05 -9.22
CA GLY A 243 -28.27 21.06 -8.95
C GLY A 243 -27.15 21.11 -9.98
N ARG A 244 -26.02 21.70 -9.59
CA ARG A 244 -24.86 21.88 -10.48
C ARG A 244 -23.94 20.65 -10.48
N GLY A 245 -23.43 20.30 -11.66
CA GLY A 245 -22.44 19.23 -11.84
C GLY A 245 -23.03 17.82 -11.70
N LEU A 246 -22.17 16.83 -11.46
CA LEU A 246 -22.53 15.40 -11.47
C LEU A 246 -22.52 14.72 -10.10
N LEU A 247 -22.15 15.44 -9.03
CA LEU A 247 -21.99 14.87 -7.68
C LEU A 247 -22.89 15.53 -6.65
N GLY A 248 -22.93 16.87 -6.64
CA GLY A 248 -23.63 17.64 -5.62
C GLY A 248 -22.99 17.63 -4.23
N CYS A 249 -21.67 17.49 -4.14
CA CYS A 249 -20.92 17.73 -2.92
C CYS A 249 -19.76 18.72 -3.15
N ASN A 250 -19.33 19.37 -2.08
CA ASN A 250 -18.11 20.18 -2.03
C ASN A 250 -17.03 19.40 -1.30
N ILE A 251 -15.87 19.28 -1.94
CA ILE A 251 -14.71 18.51 -1.45
C ILE A 251 -13.52 19.47 -1.36
N ILE A 252 -12.86 19.48 -0.20
CA ILE A 252 -11.66 20.29 0.08
C ILE A 252 -10.47 19.35 0.20
N ILE A 253 -9.37 19.65 -0.47
CA ILE A 253 -8.14 18.86 -0.38
C ILE A 253 -7.52 19.07 1.01
N THR A 254 -7.12 17.98 1.65
CA THR A 254 -6.36 18.03 2.91
C THR A 254 -4.88 18.09 2.57
N ASN A 255 -4.25 19.24 2.77
CA ASN A 255 -2.80 19.35 2.74
C ASN A 255 -2.26 18.75 4.04
N ASN A 256 -1.28 17.84 3.94
CA ASN A 256 -0.54 17.35 5.10
C ASN A 256 0.28 18.51 5.67
N ASP A 257 -0.16 19.08 6.80
CA ASP A 257 0.73 19.77 7.75
C ASP A 257 1.15 18.78 8.83
#